data_AF-A0A093V6Y4-F1
#
_entry.id   AF-A0A093V6Y4-F1
#
_cell.length_a   1.000
_cell.length_b   1.000
_cell.length_c   1.000
_cell.angle_alpha   90.00
_cell.angle_beta   90.00
_cell.angle_gamma   90.00
#
_symmetry.space_group_name_H-M   'P 1'
#
loop_
_entity.id
_entity.type
_entity.pdbx_description
1 polymer ?
#
loop_
_entity_poly.entity_id
_entity_poly.type
_entity_poly.pdbx_seq_one_letter_code
_entity_poly.pdbx_strand_id
1 'polypeptide(L)'
;MTGISGLTVSDTSNAEQWRTSMDWSKLKRLDLSLPSNLFLETFRGELDGLESLVLRHTSGFWGDEQPLCAFDATGDELRQNYSSFIAALPPLRDLSISGMGRPLNMTPILETHGVSLEKLSIHEFEHDCRYNTGNATWVRPVLSVSEVEEIILSAPNLKELTLDVYRSSNKWPNTMLKTLAKFPHLAQLTLNLDLEDPRRSKYVEWCSMKESVRDKYCTINKLMEPQLNYTTAEKIFQTIRQYQAGTKLRNLTVSAGDFGRRVGGGLRAIPNHELNKPVLYDCWMEENIVKCRDRHCDGFDDDLFL
;
A
#
# COMPACT_ATOMS: atom_id res chain seq x y z
N MET A 1 -21.43 3.92 -37.32
CA MET A 1 -21.40 2.93 -36.23
C MET A 1 -20.53 1.77 -36.66
N THR A 2 -19.31 1.75 -36.15
CA THR A 2 -18.37 0.63 -36.25
C THR A 2 -17.56 0.73 -34.96
N GLY A 3 -17.93 -0.10 -33.98
CA GLY A 3 -17.27 -0.18 -32.68
C GLY A 3 -15.99 -0.97 -32.82
N ILE A 4 -14.88 -0.39 -32.34
CA ILE A 4 -13.60 -1.09 -32.25
C ILE A 4 -13.61 -1.90 -30.96
N SER A 5 -13.51 -3.21 -31.14
CA SER A 5 -13.39 -4.24 -30.11
C SER A 5 -11.99 -4.23 -29.47
N GLY A 6 -11.98 -4.34 -28.13
CA GLY A 6 -10.93 -4.88 -27.27
C GLY A 6 -9.49 -4.93 -27.79
N LEU A 7 -8.70 -3.93 -27.41
CA LEU A 7 -7.25 -4.00 -27.42
C LEU A 7 -6.77 -4.61 -26.10
N THR A 8 -6.59 -5.94 -26.06
CA THR A 8 -5.59 -6.56 -25.18
C THR A 8 -4.28 -6.58 -25.95
N VAL A 9 -3.48 -5.52 -25.82
CA VAL A 9 -2.21 -5.41 -26.54
C VAL A 9 -1.08 -5.88 -25.66
N SER A 10 -0.35 -6.87 -26.16
CA SER A 10 1.08 -6.98 -25.91
C SER A 10 1.76 -5.74 -26.51
N ASP A 11 1.70 -4.61 -25.81
CA ASP A 11 2.21 -3.32 -26.29
C ASP A 11 3.72 -3.20 -26.04
N THR A 12 4.49 -3.93 -26.84
CA THR A 12 5.95 -3.90 -26.86
C THR A 12 6.52 -3.00 -27.96
N SER A 13 5.71 -2.16 -28.64
CA SER A 13 6.17 -1.16 -29.64
C SER A 13 5.80 0.30 -29.33
N ASN A 14 5.01 0.57 -28.28
CA ASN A 14 4.41 1.90 -28.13
C ASN A 14 5.25 2.87 -27.30
N ALA A 15 6.16 2.41 -26.44
CA ALA A 15 6.95 3.30 -25.60
C ALA A 15 7.82 4.27 -26.42
N GLU A 16 8.54 3.77 -27.43
CA GLU A 16 9.36 4.61 -28.33
C GLU A 16 8.48 5.54 -29.20
N GLN A 17 7.33 5.06 -29.64
CA GLN A 17 6.36 5.87 -30.40
C GLN A 17 5.79 6.99 -29.54
N TRP A 18 5.40 6.70 -28.30
CA TRP A 18 4.93 7.67 -27.31
C TRP A 18 6.00 8.69 -26.97
N ARG A 19 7.25 8.25 -26.76
CA ARG A 19 8.41 9.12 -26.52
C ARG A 19 8.57 10.17 -27.62
N THR A 20 8.42 9.77 -28.89
CA THR A 20 8.59 10.68 -30.03
C THR A 20 7.35 11.51 -30.38
N SER A 21 6.15 11.07 -29.97
CA SER A 21 4.89 11.70 -30.38
C SER A 21 4.32 12.70 -29.38
N MET A 22 4.88 12.79 -28.17
CA MET A 22 4.38 13.66 -27.10
C MET A 22 5.49 14.54 -26.51
N ASP A 23 5.11 15.74 -26.06
CA ASP A 23 5.99 16.61 -25.29
C ASP A 23 5.91 16.24 -23.79
N TRP A 24 6.79 15.34 -23.37
CA TRP A 24 6.82 14.81 -22.00
C TRP A 24 7.33 15.83 -20.96
N SER A 25 7.95 16.93 -21.38
CA SER A 25 8.45 17.97 -20.48
C SER A 25 7.33 18.67 -19.68
N LYS A 26 6.09 18.57 -20.15
CA LYS A 26 4.90 19.15 -19.52
C LYS A 26 4.14 18.17 -18.63
N LEU A 27 4.49 16.89 -18.66
CA LEU A 27 3.80 15.88 -17.86
C LEU A 27 4.16 16.06 -16.39
N LYS A 28 3.16 16.41 -15.57
CA LYS A 28 3.34 16.63 -14.12
C LYS A 28 3.04 15.41 -13.26
N ARG A 29 2.16 14.53 -13.74
CA ARG A 29 1.69 13.36 -13.01
C ARG A 29 1.66 12.15 -13.92
N LEU A 30 2.15 11.03 -13.43
CA LEU A 30 2.16 9.78 -14.15
C LEU A 30 1.68 8.66 -13.24
N ASP A 31 0.72 7.88 -13.74
CA ASP A 31 0.15 6.73 -13.06
C ASP A 31 0.37 5.50 -13.92
N LEU A 32 1.14 4.55 -13.40
CA LEU A 32 1.55 3.36 -14.11
C LEU A 32 1.05 2.13 -13.38
N SER A 33 0.35 1.30 -14.13
CA SER A 33 0.08 -0.06 -13.71
C SER A 33 1.03 -1.03 -14.41
N LEU A 34 1.85 -1.73 -13.63
CA LEU A 34 2.78 -2.78 -14.09
C LEU A 34 3.52 -2.39 -15.39
N PRO A 35 4.25 -1.26 -15.43
CA PRO A 35 4.95 -0.83 -16.64
C PRO A 35 6.02 -1.84 -17.06
N SER A 36 6.15 -2.07 -18.37
CA SER A 36 7.14 -3.02 -18.90
C SER A 36 8.57 -2.50 -18.76
N ASN A 37 9.57 -3.40 -18.73
CA ASN A 37 10.99 -3.01 -18.71
C ASN A 37 11.36 -2.07 -19.87
N LEU A 38 10.79 -2.28 -21.07
CA LEU A 38 11.01 -1.39 -22.21
C LEU A 38 10.52 0.03 -21.93
N PHE A 39 9.35 0.19 -21.29
CA PHE A 39 8.87 1.52 -20.88
C PHE A 39 9.84 2.16 -19.89
N LEU A 40 10.26 1.41 -18.87
CA LEU A 40 11.20 1.90 -17.86
C LEU A 40 12.51 2.35 -18.49
N GLU A 41 13.07 1.60 -19.44
CA GLU A 41 14.29 1.94 -20.16
C GLU A 41 14.10 3.17 -21.05
N THR A 42 12.98 3.23 -21.79
CA THR A 42 12.68 4.32 -22.73
C THR A 42 12.53 5.66 -22.03
N PHE A 43 11.96 5.69 -20.83
CA PHE A 43 11.70 6.91 -20.06
C PHE A 43 12.64 7.12 -18.87
N ARG A 44 13.70 6.31 -18.73
CA ARG A 44 14.70 6.47 -17.67
C ARG A 44 15.47 7.77 -17.87
N GLY A 45 15.44 8.65 -16.88
CA GLY A 45 16.08 9.97 -16.99
C GLY A 45 15.40 10.92 -17.97
N GLU A 46 14.19 10.58 -18.41
CA GLU A 46 13.28 11.47 -19.12
C GLU A 46 12.21 11.97 -18.14
N LEU A 47 11.23 12.72 -18.64
CA LEU A 47 10.11 13.25 -17.84
C LEU A 47 10.52 14.41 -16.90
N ASP A 48 11.37 15.32 -17.36
CA ASP A 48 11.90 16.48 -16.60
C ASP A 48 10.85 17.31 -15.84
N GLY A 49 9.59 17.31 -16.31
CA GLY A 49 8.49 18.03 -15.69
C GLY A 49 7.82 17.30 -14.54
N LEU A 50 8.09 16.01 -14.33
CA LEU A 50 7.30 15.13 -13.47
C LEU A 50 7.44 15.51 -12.00
N GLU A 51 6.30 15.63 -11.32
CA GLU A 51 6.22 15.97 -9.90
C GLU A 51 5.57 14.85 -9.06
N SER A 52 4.78 13.98 -9.70
CA SER A 52 3.99 12.94 -9.03
C SER A 52 4.05 11.63 -9.81
N LEU A 53 4.39 10.54 -9.11
CA LEU A 53 4.39 9.19 -9.65
C LEU A 53 3.55 8.26 -8.79
N VAL A 54 2.64 7.53 -9.45
CA VAL A 54 1.96 6.35 -8.89
C VAL A 54 2.44 5.13 -9.66
N LEU A 55 2.96 4.15 -8.94
CA LEU A 55 3.37 2.85 -9.47
C LEU A 55 2.65 1.75 -8.71
N ARG A 56 1.77 1.03 -9.39
CA ARG A 56 0.95 -0.04 -8.80
C ARG A 56 0.94 -1.29 -9.66
N HIS A 57 0.61 -2.43 -9.05
CA HIS A 57 0.40 -3.68 -9.77
C HIS A 57 -1.10 -4.00 -9.87
N THR A 58 -1.71 -3.76 -11.03
CA THR A 58 -3.10 -4.18 -11.31
C THR A 58 -3.11 -5.32 -12.32
N SER A 59 -3.85 -6.40 -12.04
CA SER A 59 -4.13 -7.44 -13.02
C SER A 59 -5.55 -7.31 -13.58
N GLY A 60 -5.67 -7.12 -14.90
CA GLY A 60 -6.95 -7.20 -15.63
C GLY A 60 -7.70 -5.89 -15.88
N PHE A 61 -8.71 -5.98 -16.76
CA PHE A 61 -9.48 -4.86 -17.32
C PHE A 61 -10.41 -4.15 -16.32
N TRP A 62 -10.47 -4.63 -15.07
CA TRP A 62 -11.28 -4.05 -13.98
C TRP A 62 -10.44 -3.58 -12.78
N GLY A 63 -9.11 -3.64 -12.88
CA GLY A 63 -8.21 -3.08 -11.87
C GLY A 63 -8.15 -3.88 -10.57
N ASP A 64 -8.16 -5.22 -10.64
CA ASP A 64 -7.90 -6.03 -9.44
C ASP A 64 -6.45 -5.79 -9.00
N GLU A 65 -6.28 -5.10 -7.88
CA GLU A 65 -4.99 -4.84 -7.28
C GLU A 65 -4.46 -6.14 -6.65
N GLN A 66 -3.28 -6.58 -7.09
CA GLN A 66 -2.65 -7.82 -6.62
C GLN A 66 -1.18 -7.57 -6.35
N PRO A 67 -0.60 -8.19 -5.31
CA PRO A 67 0.82 -8.09 -5.08
C PRO A 67 1.60 -8.80 -6.18
N LEU A 68 2.76 -8.25 -6.54
CA LEU A 68 3.73 -8.92 -7.39
C LEU A 68 4.35 -10.11 -6.66
N CYS A 69 3.91 -11.32 -7.02
CA CYS A 69 4.25 -12.55 -6.32
C CYS A 69 5.46 -13.32 -6.85
N ALA A 70 6.14 -12.79 -7.87
CA ALA A 70 7.39 -13.35 -8.35
C ALA A 70 8.52 -13.03 -7.35
N PHE A 71 8.92 -14.01 -6.54
CA PHE A 71 10.06 -13.92 -5.60
C PHE A 71 11.30 -14.66 -6.12
N ASP A 72 11.39 -14.79 -7.45
CA ASP A 72 12.52 -15.36 -8.16
C ASP A 72 13.42 -14.25 -8.71
N ALA A 73 14.51 -14.64 -9.40
CA ALA A 73 15.46 -13.70 -9.99
C ALA A 73 14.78 -12.70 -10.96
N THR A 74 13.77 -13.13 -11.70
CA THR A 74 13.01 -12.28 -12.63
C THR A 74 12.22 -11.21 -11.88
N GLY A 75 11.51 -11.60 -10.81
CA GLY A 75 10.79 -10.65 -9.97
C GLY A 75 11.74 -9.70 -9.23
N ASP A 76 12.90 -10.19 -8.79
CA ASP A 76 13.94 -9.38 -8.16
C ASP A 76 14.48 -8.31 -9.12
N GLU A 77 14.80 -8.70 -10.36
CA GLU A 77 15.23 -7.81 -11.44
C GLU A 77 14.17 -6.75 -11.74
N LEU A 78 12.89 -7.13 -11.84
CA LEU A 78 11.81 -6.18 -12.09
C LEU A 78 11.71 -5.10 -11.00
N ARG A 79 11.79 -5.48 -9.72
CA ARG A 79 11.78 -4.52 -8.60
C ARG A 79 13.01 -3.61 -8.61
N GLN A 80 14.17 -4.15 -8.99
CA GLN A 80 15.39 -3.35 -9.16
C GLN A 80 15.23 -2.35 -10.32
N ASN A 81 14.62 -2.76 -11.43
CA ASN A 81 14.35 -1.87 -12.56
C ASN A 81 13.38 -0.76 -12.18
N TYR A 82 12.34 -1.05 -11.39
CA TYR A 82 11.46 -0.01 -10.85
C TYR A 82 12.20 0.95 -9.93
N SER A 83 13.01 0.45 -9.00
CA SER A 83 13.80 1.29 -8.10
C SER A 83 14.75 2.21 -8.88
N SER A 84 15.41 1.66 -9.91
CA SER A 84 16.35 2.39 -10.77
C SER A 84 15.65 3.41 -11.68
N PHE A 85 14.45 3.08 -12.17
CA PHE A 85 13.63 3.99 -12.95
C PHE A 85 13.21 5.19 -12.10
N ILE A 86 12.64 4.93 -10.91
CA ILE A 86 12.20 5.99 -9.99
C ILE A 86 13.37 6.91 -9.66
N ALA A 87 14.51 6.35 -9.21
CA ALA A 87 15.70 7.13 -8.86
C ALA A 87 16.31 7.94 -10.02
N ALA A 88 15.98 7.62 -11.28
CA ALA A 88 16.44 8.39 -12.44
C ALA A 88 15.52 9.57 -12.80
N LEU A 89 14.34 9.68 -12.20
CA LEU A 89 13.39 10.77 -12.45
C LEU A 89 13.86 12.07 -11.79
N PRO A 90 13.39 13.23 -12.26
CA PRO A 90 13.59 14.48 -11.52
C PRO A 90 13.02 14.39 -10.09
N PRO A 91 13.49 15.25 -9.16
CA PRO A 91 13.01 15.25 -7.78
C PRO A 91 11.48 15.35 -7.68
N LEU A 92 10.85 14.26 -7.22
CA LEU A 92 9.40 14.16 -7.10
C LEU A 92 8.90 14.83 -5.82
N ARG A 93 7.68 15.36 -5.88
CA ARG A 93 6.93 15.84 -4.70
C ARG A 93 6.05 14.74 -4.12
N ASP A 94 5.47 13.91 -4.98
CA ASP A 94 4.55 12.85 -4.58
C ASP A 94 5.02 11.50 -5.16
N LEU A 95 5.17 10.50 -4.30
CA LEU A 95 5.50 9.14 -4.71
C LEU A 95 4.56 8.14 -4.04
N SER A 96 3.87 7.33 -4.83
CA SER A 96 3.08 6.20 -4.36
C SER A 96 3.53 4.92 -5.02
N ILE A 97 3.93 3.94 -4.21
CA ILE A 97 4.34 2.60 -4.67
C ILE A 97 3.43 1.59 -3.98
N SER A 98 2.76 0.75 -4.77
CA SER A 98 1.93 -0.30 -4.20
C SER A 98 1.94 -1.65 -4.91
N GLY A 99 1.73 -2.72 -4.15
CA GLY A 99 1.62 -4.08 -4.66
C GLY A 99 2.90 -4.62 -5.29
N MET A 100 4.07 -4.26 -4.77
CA MET A 100 5.34 -4.80 -5.25
C MET A 100 5.63 -6.19 -4.67
N GLY A 101 4.77 -6.70 -3.78
CA GLY A 101 4.92 -7.96 -3.06
C GLY A 101 6.00 -7.92 -1.98
N ARG A 102 6.86 -6.91 -2.01
CA ARG A 102 7.81 -6.48 -0.97
C ARG A 102 8.27 -5.04 -1.25
N PRO A 103 8.63 -4.26 -0.22
CA PRO A 103 9.13 -2.91 -0.39
C PRO A 103 10.29 -2.83 -1.40
N LEU A 104 10.26 -1.78 -2.23
CA LEU A 104 11.38 -1.46 -3.11
C LEU A 104 12.58 -0.97 -2.29
N ASN A 105 13.77 -0.98 -2.91
CA ASN A 105 14.95 -0.41 -2.28
C ASN A 105 14.82 1.12 -2.21
N MET A 106 14.56 1.64 -1.02
CA MET A 106 14.29 3.06 -0.81
C MET A 106 15.55 3.92 -0.83
N THR A 107 16.74 3.39 -0.55
CA THR A 107 17.97 4.20 -0.46
C THR A 107 18.24 5.06 -1.71
N PRO A 108 18.33 4.50 -2.94
CA PRO A 108 18.57 5.33 -4.15
C PRO A 108 17.38 6.26 -4.48
N ILE A 109 16.17 5.88 -4.10
CA ILE A 109 14.95 6.70 -4.27
C ILE A 109 15.03 7.93 -3.35
N LEU A 110 15.41 7.74 -2.09
CA LEU A 110 15.52 8.80 -1.10
C LEU A 110 16.70 9.73 -1.36
N GLU A 111 17.81 9.22 -1.90
CA GLU A 111 18.95 10.05 -2.34
C GLU A 111 18.53 11.10 -3.38
N THR A 112 17.60 10.75 -4.27
CA THR A 112 17.15 11.63 -5.36
C THR A 112 15.97 12.50 -4.96
N HIS A 113 14.97 11.93 -4.29
CA HIS A 113 13.68 12.60 -4.06
C HIS A 113 13.46 13.03 -2.62
N GLY A 114 14.24 12.55 -1.64
CA GLY A 114 13.97 12.73 -0.22
C GLY A 114 13.67 14.19 0.16
N VAL A 115 14.54 15.11 -0.26
CA VAL A 115 14.39 16.54 0.08
C VAL A 115 13.13 17.18 -0.56
N SER A 116 12.72 16.75 -1.75
CA SER A 116 11.57 17.31 -2.46
C SER A 116 10.23 16.65 -2.09
N LEU A 117 10.26 15.44 -1.55
CA LEU A 117 9.06 14.68 -1.22
C LEU A 117 8.22 15.39 -0.15
N GLU A 118 6.97 15.64 -0.50
CA GLU A 118 5.91 16.11 0.40
C GLU A 118 4.92 14.98 0.72
N LYS A 119 4.77 14.00 -0.18
CA LYS A 119 3.87 12.86 -0.02
C LYS A 119 4.57 11.55 -0.38
N LEU A 120 4.50 10.58 0.51
CA LEU A 120 5.04 9.23 0.29
C LEU A 120 4.00 8.19 0.69
N SER A 121 3.71 7.26 -0.21
CA SER A 121 2.83 6.13 0.04
C SER A 121 3.56 4.85 -0.33
N ILE A 122 3.72 3.95 0.63
CA ILE A 122 4.27 2.61 0.42
C ILE A 122 3.25 1.63 0.99
N HIS A 123 2.61 0.87 0.10
CA HIS A 123 1.50 0.01 0.47
C HIS A 123 1.53 -1.33 -0.25
N GLU A 124 1.51 -2.42 0.49
CA GLU A 124 1.35 -3.77 0.01
C GLU A 124 -0.06 -4.27 0.32
N PHE A 125 -0.58 -5.13 -0.55
CA PHE A 125 -1.94 -5.65 -0.43
C PHE A 125 -1.94 -6.94 0.39
N GLU A 126 -2.80 -7.07 1.39
CA GLU A 126 -3.02 -8.26 2.23
C GLU A 126 -3.42 -9.53 1.44
N HIS A 127 -3.81 -9.40 0.17
CA HIS A 127 -4.15 -10.57 -0.64
C HIS A 127 -2.93 -11.50 -0.79
N ASP A 128 -3.10 -12.79 -0.46
CA ASP A 128 -2.02 -13.78 -0.54
C ASP A 128 -1.41 -13.86 -1.95
N CYS A 129 -0.10 -14.06 -1.99
CA CYS A 129 0.59 -14.59 -3.14
C CYS A 129 0.25 -16.06 -3.32
N ARG A 130 -0.92 -16.31 -3.91
CA ARG A 130 -1.53 -17.64 -4.10
C ARG A 130 -0.48 -18.71 -4.44
N TYR A 131 -0.18 -19.55 -3.47
CA TYR A 131 0.43 -20.85 -3.72
C TYR A 131 -0.68 -21.88 -3.94
N ASN A 132 -0.51 -22.75 -4.96
CA ASN A 132 -1.45 -23.82 -5.32
C ASN A 132 -1.84 -24.77 -4.16
N THR A 133 -1.17 -24.69 -3.02
CA THR A 133 -1.42 -25.52 -1.83
C THR A 133 -2.44 -24.92 -0.87
N GLY A 134 -2.90 -23.67 -1.09
CA GLY A 134 -3.91 -23.02 -0.26
C GLY A 134 -3.50 -22.89 1.21
N ASN A 135 -2.21 -22.82 1.51
CA ASN A 135 -1.73 -22.48 2.85
C ASN A 135 -1.16 -21.05 2.74
N ALA A 136 -1.99 -20.05 3.06
CA ALA A 136 -1.54 -18.66 3.06
C ALA A 136 -0.54 -18.44 4.19
N THR A 137 0.74 -18.71 3.92
CA THR A 137 1.87 -18.35 4.81
C THR A 137 2.44 -16.99 4.45
N TRP A 138 1.88 -16.32 3.45
CA TRP A 138 2.31 -15.00 3.05
C TRP A 138 1.94 -14.00 4.16
N VAL A 139 2.94 -13.23 4.53
CA VAL A 139 2.85 -12.15 5.51
C VAL A 139 3.13 -10.89 4.73
N ARG A 140 2.22 -9.92 4.78
CA ARG A 140 2.40 -8.65 4.11
C ARG A 140 3.67 -7.95 4.59
N PRO A 141 4.70 -7.79 3.75
CA PRO A 141 5.93 -7.15 4.19
C PRO A 141 5.67 -5.67 4.49
N VAL A 142 6.28 -5.18 5.57
CA VAL A 142 6.22 -3.78 6.00
C VAL A 142 7.63 -3.26 6.21
N LEU A 143 7.80 -1.94 6.16
CA LEU A 143 9.08 -1.32 6.51
C LEU A 143 9.40 -1.52 7.99
N SER A 144 10.66 -1.85 8.27
CA SER A 144 11.22 -1.87 9.61
C SER A 144 11.32 -0.46 10.20
N VAL A 145 11.50 -0.38 11.52
CA VAL A 145 11.72 0.90 12.22
C VAL A 145 12.95 1.63 11.67
N SER A 146 14.04 0.91 11.36
CA SER A 146 15.26 1.49 10.80
C SER A 146 15.05 2.08 9.41
N GLU A 147 14.28 1.41 8.56
CA GLU A 147 13.96 1.94 7.22
C GLU A 147 13.09 3.19 7.31
N VAL A 148 12.15 3.24 8.25
CA VAL A 148 11.36 4.46 8.51
C VAL A 148 12.24 5.58 9.09
N GLU A 149 13.22 5.27 9.94
CA GLU A 149 14.19 6.27 10.41
C GLU A 149 15.05 6.85 9.29
N GLU A 150 15.42 6.05 8.28
CA GLU A 150 16.10 6.53 7.08
C GLU A 150 15.21 7.50 6.28
N ILE A 151 13.91 7.20 6.13
CA ILE A 151 12.95 8.12 5.50
C ILE A 151 12.86 9.44 6.28
N ILE A 152 12.87 9.40 7.61
CA ILE A 152 12.80 10.61 8.45
C ILE A 152 14.02 11.52 8.23
N LEU A 153 15.21 10.92 8.09
CA LEU A 153 16.45 11.66 7.86
C LEU A 153 16.51 12.23 6.45
N SER A 154 16.05 11.48 5.46
CA SER A 154 16.18 11.84 4.04
C SER A 154 15.03 12.72 3.53
N ALA A 155 13.83 12.63 4.13
CA ALA A 155 12.63 13.36 3.70
C ALA A 155 12.09 14.33 4.76
N PRO A 156 12.81 15.42 5.07
CA PRO A 156 12.42 16.36 6.12
C PRO A 156 11.15 17.16 5.79
N ASN A 157 10.79 17.30 4.51
CA ASN A 157 9.64 18.07 4.06
C ASN A 157 8.36 17.26 3.96
N LEU A 158 8.39 15.97 4.36
CA LEU A 158 7.26 15.07 4.23
C LEU A 158 6.08 15.52 5.10
N LYS A 159 4.92 15.71 4.45
CA LYS A 159 3.66 16.18 5.04
C LYS A 159 2.62 15.07 5.11
N GLU A 160 2.64 14.15 4.16
CA GLU A 160 1.69 13.04 4.06
C GLU A 160 2.46 11.71 3.92
N LEU A 161 2.11 10.74 4.76
CA LEU A 161 2.74 9.42 4.76
C LEU A 161 1.67 8.33 4.82
N THR A 162 1.75 7.36 3.93
CA THR A 162 0.98 6.11 4.01
C THR A 162 1.95 4.96 4.18
N LEU A 163 1.77 4.16 5.23
CA LEU A 163 2.58 2.99 5.50
C LEU A 163 1.74 1.83 6.02
N ASP A 164 2.23 0.64 5.72
CA ASP A 164 1.78 -0.58 6.34
C ASP A 164 2.52 -0.82 7.66
N VAL A 165 1.81 -1.32 8.66
CA VAL A 165 2.42 -1.61 9.96
C VAL A 165 1.86 -2.90 10.53
N TYR A 166 2.76 -3.76 11.01
CA TYR A 166 2.34 -4.95 11.75
C TYR A 166 1.74 -4.61 13.11
N ARG A 167 0.69 -5.35 13.48
CA ARG A 167 0.27 -5.47 14.88
C ARG A 167 1.17 -6.48 15.60
N SER A 168 1.83 -6.08 16.69
CA SER A 168 2.71 -6.97 17.44
C SER A 168 1.91 -7.82 18.43
N SER A 169 1.48 -9.03 18.03
CA SER A 169 0.92 -10.05 18.93
C SER A 169 -0.09 -9.51 19.97
N ASN A 170 -1.19 -8.92 19.48
CA ASN A 170 -2.23 -8.27 20.31
C ASN A 170 -1.86 -6.94 20.97
N LYS A 171 -0.73 -6.32 20.59
CA LYS A 171 -0.34 -4.97 21.02
C LYS A 171 -0.16 -4.06 19.81
N TRP A 172 -0.46 -2.78 20.02
CA TRP A 172 -0.19 -1.73 19.05
C TRP A 172 1.32 -1.52 18.89
N PRO A 173 1.80 -1.16 17.68
CA PRO A 173 3.22 -1.09 17.35
C PRO A 173 3.87 0.17 17.92
N ASN A 174 3.91 0.30 19.25
CA ASN A 174 4.32 1.52 19.96
C ASN A 174 5.70 2.05 19.52
N THR A 175 6.67 1.16 19.24
CA THR A 175 7.99 1.58 18.74
C THR A 175 7.88 2.26 17.37
N MET A 176 7.08 1.71 16.46
CA MET A 176 6.81 2.35 15.16
C MET A 176 6.06 3.67 15.35
N LEU A 177 5.02 3.72 16.19
CA LEU A 177 4.27 4.95 16.46
C LEU A 177 5.15 6.08 17.00
N LYS A 178 6.09 5.76 17.91
CA LYS A 178 7.09 6.72 18.42
C LYS A 178 8.06 7.18 17.32
N THR A 179 8.39 6.29 16.39
CA THR A 179 9.28 6.61 15.27
C THR A 179 8.60 7.56 14.31
N LEU A 180 7.34 7.28 13.94
CA LEU A 180 6.50 8.15 13.11
C LEU A 180 6.29 9.55 13.72
N ALA A 181 6.32 9.67 15.04
CA ALA A 181 6.24 10.97 15.71
C ALA A 181 7.47 11.86 15.50
N LYS A 182 8.61 11.32 15.03
CA LYS A 182 9.83 12.09 14.80
C LYS A 182 9.82 12.87 13.47
N PHE A 183 8.85 12.62 12.58
CA PHE A 183 8.73 13.43 11.36
C PHE A 183 8.41 14.89 11.71
N PRO A 184 9.22 15.85 11.22
CA PRO A 184 9.13 17.25 11.65
C PRO A 184 7.90 17.99 11.11
N HIS A 185 7.39 17.56 9.95
CA HIS A 185 6.33 18.27 9.22
C HIS A 185 5.11 17.39 8.88
N LEU A 186 5.08 16.15 9.36
CA LEU A 186 4.00 15.21 9.08
C LEU A 186 2.67 15.72 9.64
N ALA A 187 1.74 16.01 8.73
CA ALA A 187 0.42 16.56 8.98
C ALA A 187 -0.69 15.55 8.74
N GLN A 188 -0.48 14.58 7.84
CA GLN A 188 -1.42 13.50 7.53
C GLN A 188 -0.70 12.16 7.54
N LEU A 189 -1.30 11.16 8.18
CA LEU A 189 -0.76 9.82 8.26
C LEU A 189 -1.84 8.80 7.97
N THR A 190 -1.56 7.84 7.10
CA THR A 190 -2.39 6.66 6.85
C THR A 190 -1.63 5.43 7.31
N LEU A 191 -2.23 4.66 8.21
CA LEU A 191 -1.67 3.40 8.71
C LEU A 191 -2.57 2.25 8.27
N ASN A 192 -2.04 1.36 7.45
CA ASN A 192 -2.72 0.13 7.10
C ASN A 192 -2.21 -1.01 7.98
N LEU A 193 -3.07 -1.55 8.83
CA LEU A 193 -2.76 -2.66 9.70
C LEU A 193 -3.30 -3.95 9.10
N ASP A 194 -2.59 -5.05 9.30
CA ASP A 194 -3.13 -6.35 8.91
C ASP A 194 -4.44 -6.65 9.67
N LEU A 195 -5.43 -7.23 8.99
CA LEU A 195 -6.67 -7.68 9.63
C LEU A 195 -6.38 -8.71 10.73
N GLU A 196 -5.43 -9.61 10.48
CA GLU A 196 -5.07 -10.73 11.34
C GLU A 196 -3.56 -10.82 11.62
N ASP A 197 -3.15 -11.74 12.52
CA ASP A 197 -1.74 -12.11 12.69
C ASP A 197 -1.45 -13.30 11.75
N PRO A 198 -0.78 -13.07 10.60
CA PRO A 198 -0.61 -14.11 9.59
C PRO A 198 0.29 -15.26 10.05
N ARG A 199 1.03 -15.12 11.16
CA ARG A 199 1.79 -16.24 11.77
C ARG A 199 0.89 -17.22 12.51
N ARG A 200 -0.31 -16.78 12.88
CA ARG A 200 -1.30 -17.57 13.60
C ARG A 200 -2.36 -18.09 12.65
N SER A 201 -2.61 -17.45 11.53
CA SER A 201 -3.66 -17.85 10.59
C SER A 201 -3.19 -18.96 9.65
N LYS A 202 -4.03 -19.99 9.47
CA LYS A 202 -3.93 -20.91 8.33
C LYS A 202 -5.23 -20.71 7.55
N TYR A 203 -5.13 -20.04 6.41
CA TYR A 203 -6.28 -19.88 5.53
C TYR A 203 -6.13 -20.80 4.34
N VAL A 204 -7.19 -21.55 4.04
CA VAL A 204 -7.39 -22.26 2.77
C VAL A 204 -8.61 -21.63 2.11
N GLU A 205 -8.42 -20.92 0.99
CA GLU A 205 -9.50 -20.31 0.19
C GLU A 205 -10.57 -21.36 -0.18
N TRP A 206 -10.13 -22.61 -0.37
CA TRP A 206 -10.99 -23.75 -0.59
C TRP A 206 -10.41 -25.02 0.04
N CYS A 207 -10.99 -25.49 1.15
CA CYS A 207 -10.57 -26.74 1.78
C CYS A 207 -11.15 -27.96 1.03
N SER A 208 -10.39 -28.48 0.07
CA SER A 208 -10.71 -29.72 -0.67
C SER A 208 -10.15 -30.99 0.00
N MET A 209 -9.70 -30.88 1.25
CA MET A 209 -9.10 -32.00 1.99
C MET A 209 -10.16 -32.98 2.48
N LYS A 210 -9.83 -34.27 2.50
CA LYS A 210 -10.67 -35.31 3.11
C LYS A 210 -10.97 -34.95 4.57
N GLU A 211 -12.19 -35.22 5.02
CA GLU A 211 -12.69 -34.88 6.36
C GLU A 211 -11.72 -35.31 7.48
N SER A 212 -11.11 -36.49 7.37
CA SER A 212 -10.17 -37.05 8.36
C SER A 212 -8.88 -36.25 8.57
N VAL A 213 -8.51 -35.36 7.64
CA VAL A 213 -7.32 -34.51 7.75
C VAL A 213 -7.64 -33.02 7.70
N ARG A 214 -8.94 -32.68 7.63
CA ARG A 214 -9.43 -31.31 7.51
C ARG A 214 -8.99 -30.44 8.69
N ASP A 215 -9.12 -30.92 9.92
CA ASP A 215 -8.74 -30.13 11.11
C ASP A 215 -7.24 -29.87 11.22
N LYS A 216 -6.40 -30.64 10.51
CA LYS A 216 -4.95 -30.47 10.48
C LYS A 216 -4.50 -29.43 9.43
N TYR A 217 -5.17 -29.42 8.28
CA TYR A 217 -4.78 -28.64 7.11
C TYR A 217 -5.68 -27.45 6.80
N CYS A 218 -6.88 -27.39 7.39
CA CYS A 218 -7.90 -26.36 7.16
C CYS A 218 -8.31 -25.64 8.46
N THR A 219 -7.43 -25.59 9.45
CA THR A 219 -7.68 -24.90 10.73
C THR A 219 -7.68 -23.38 10.54
N ILE A 220 -8.85 -22.77 10.40
CA ILE A 220 -8.96 -21.30 10.50
C ILE A 220 -8.77 -20.91 11.96
N ASN A 221 -7.60 -20.40 12.32
CA ASN A 221 -7.35 -19.90 13.66
C ASN A 221 -8.07 -18.57 13.85
N LYS A 222 -8.91 -18.47 14.88
CA LYS A 222 -9.74 -17.29 15.13
C LYS A 222 -8.90 -16.08 15.55
N LEU A 223 -8.64 -15.16 14.62
CA LEU A 223 -8.59 -13.73 14.88
C LEU A 223 -9.72 -13.11 14.06
N MET A 224 -10.91 -13.01 14.68
CA MET A 224 -12.17 -12.85 13.93
C MET A 224 -12.87 -11.51 14.12
N GLU A 225 -12.23 -10.50 14.69
CA GLU A 225 -12.68 -9.11 14.65
C GLU A 225 -11.44 -8.21 14.60
N PRO A 226 -11.43 -7.13 13.79
CA PRO A 226 -10.36 -6.16 13.86
C PRO A 226 -10.29 -5.62 15.28
N GLN A 227 -9.11 -5.72 15.90
CA GLN A 227 -8.85 -5.09 17.21
C GLN A 227 -8.88 -3.56 17.11
N LEU A 228 -8.88 -3.03 15.88
CA LEU A 228 -9.07 -1.63 15.59
C LEU A 228 -10.54 -1.26 15.80
N ASN A 229 -10.76 -0.30 16.69
CA ASN A 229 -12.04 0.32 16.97
C ASN A 229 -11.81 1.80 17.26
N TYR A 230 -12.88 2.56 17.48
CA TYR A 230 -12.80 3.98 17.81
C TYR A 230 -11.75 4.30 18.91
N THR A 231 -11.81 3.56 20.03
CA THR A 231 -10.95 3.82 21.19
C THR A 231 -9.48 3.54 20.88
N THR A 232 -9.20 2.51 20.07
CA THR A 232 -7.82 2.18 19.71
C THR A 232 -7.27 3.09 18.62
N ALA A 233 -8.07 3.50 17.64
CA ALA A 233 -7.71 4.52 16.65
C ALA A 233 -7.37 5.86 17.33
N GLU A 234 -8.21 6.31 18.28
CA GLU A 234 -7.96 7.50 19.08
C GLU A 234 -6.65 7.39 19.87
N LYS A 235 -6.41 6.24 20.54
CA LYS A 235 -5.16 6.00 21.29
C LYS A 235 -3.92 6.01 20.40
N ILE A 236 -4.00 5.45 19.18
CA ILE A 236 -2.90 5.50 18.21
C ILE A 236 -2.59 6.96 17.87
N PHE A 237 -3.61 7.75 17.55
CA PHE A 237 -3.44 9.16 17.21
C PHE A 237 -2.83 9.98 18.35
N GLN A 238 -3.38 9.81 19.56
CA GLN A 238 -2.86 10.46 20.77
C GLN A 238 -1.41 10.07 21.05
N THR A 239 -1.07 8.79 20.89
CA THR A 239 0.29 8.29 21.09
C THR A 239 1.27 9.00 20.17
N ILE A 240 1.00 9.07 18.86
CA ILE A 240 1.91 9.73 17.92
C ILE A 240 2.05 11.21 18.26
N ARG A 241 0.94 11.91 18.51
CA ARG A 241 0.95 13.33 18.88
C ARG A 241 1.71 13.59 20.17
N GLN A 242 1.60 12.73 21.18
CA GLN A 242 2.32 12.86 22.46
C GLN A 242 3.85 12.93 22.26
N TYR A 243 4.38 12.19 21.29
CA TYR A 243 5.81 12.15 21.01
C TYR A 243 6.24 13.16 19.92
N GLN A 244 5.30 13.82 19.24
CA GLN A 244 5.62 14.71 18.12
C GLN A 244 5.91 16.14 18.62
N ALA A 245 7.12 16.62 18.32
CA ALA A 245 7.51 17.99 18.63
C ALA A 245 6.60 19.02 17.91
N GLY A 246 6.02 19.94 18.68
CA GLY A 246 5.13 20.98 18.15
C GLY A 246 3.77 20.49 17.63
N THR A 247 3.43 19.20 17.76
CA THR A 247 2.15 18.58 17.40
C THR A 247 1.57 19.02 16.05
N LYS A 248 2.19 18.58 14.96
CA LYS A 248 1.81 18.94 13.57
C LYS A 248 0.76 18.02 12.96
N LEU A 249 0.69 16.76 13.38
CA LEU A 249 -0.21 15.74 12.81
C LEU A 249 -1.67 16.13 13.04
N ARG A 250 -2.39 16.51 11.98
CA ARG A 250 -3.79 16.94 12.04
C ARG A 250 -4.77 15.82 11.78
N ASN A 251 -4.41 14.90 10.88
CA ASN A 251 -5.27 13.82 10.43
C ASN A 251 -4.53 12.48 10.54
N LEU A 252 -5.25 11.47 11.00
CA LEU A 252 -4.81 10.08 10.98
C LEU A 252 -5.93 9.24 10.37
N THR A 253 -5.62 8.50 9.30
CA THR A 253 -6.48 7.41 8.83
C THR A 253 -5.84 6.10 9.28
N VAL A 254 -6.60 5.23 9.93
CA VAL A 254 -6.14 3.89 10.30
C VAL A 254 -7.12 2.88 9.73
N SER A 255 -6.61 1.94 8.95
CA SER A 255 -7.36 0.78 8.48
C SER A 255 -6.84 -0.49 9.13
N ALA A 256 -7.70 -1.50 9.23
CA ALA A 256 -7.32 -2.87 9.50
C ALA A 256 -8.00 -3.78 8.48
N GLY A 257 -7.22 -4.56 7.74
CA GLY A 257 -7.69 -5.27 6.57
C GLY A 257 -7.63 -4.43 5.30
N ASP A 258 -7.48 -5.11 4.16
CA ASP A 258 -7.50 -4.47 2.86
C ASP A 258 -8.91 -4.21 2.36
N PHE A 259 -9.10 -3.04 1.74
CA PHE A 259 -10.29 -2.69 1.00
C PHE A 259 -10.03 -2.83 -0.50
N GLY A 260 -9.93 -4.07 -1.00
CA GLY A 260 -9.95 -4.31 -2.44
C GLY A 260 -11.21 -3.69 -3.06
N ARG A 261 -11.11 -2.92 -4.14
CA ARG A 261 -12.32 -2.49 -4.85
C ARG A 261 -13.04 -3.71 -5.45
N ARG A 262 -14.37 -3.64 -5.47
CA ARG A 262 -15.39 -4.70 -5.69
C ARG A 262 -15.52 -5.81 -4.64
N VAL A 263 -14.56 -6.01 -3.75
CA VAL A 263 -14.74 -6.87 -2.59
C VAL A 263 -13.84 -6.31 -1.52
N GLY A 264 -14.40 -5.72 -0.46
CA GLY A 264 -13.64 -5.46 0.77
C GLY A 264 -12.81 -6.70 1.07
N GLY A 265 -11.51 -6.59 0.84
CA GLY A 265 -10.57 -7.67 0.69
C GLY A 265 -10.04 -8.11 2.03
N GLY A 266 -10.93 -8.25 3.01
CA GLY A 266 -10.75 -9.32 3.97
C GLY A 266 -10.82 -10.64 3.20
N LEU A 267 -10.13 -11.67 3.71
CA LEU A 267 -10.22 -13.04 3.21
C LEU A 267 -11.65 -13.37 2.74
N ARG A 268 -11.82 -13.76 1.47
CA ARG A 268 -13.13 -14.16 0.93
C ARG A 268 -13.72 -15.27 1.82
N ALA A 269 -14.66 -14.90 2.68
CA ALA A 269 -15.42 -15.84 3.49
C ALA A 269 -16.73 -16.18 2.77
N ILE A 270 -16.98 -17.48 2.65
CA ILE A 270 -18.19 -18.09 2.07
C ILE A 270 -19.45 -17.60 2.84
N PRO A 271 -20.61 -17.39 2.20
CA PRO A 271 -21.44 -16.19 2.40
C PRO A 271 -22.40 -16.19 3.61
N ASN A 272 -22.18 -16.99 4.64
CA ASN A 272 -23.21 -17.11 5.70
C ASN A 272 -22.92 -16.37 7.01
N HIS A 273 -21.69 -15.95 7.35
CA HIS A 273 -21.40 -15.19 8.57
C HIS A 273 -20.32 -14.10 8.33
N GLU A 274 -20.74 -12.84 8.28
CA GLU A 274 -19.94 -11.63 7.99
C GLU A 274 -18.98 -11.21 9.14
N LEU A 275 -18.05 -12.08 9.57
CA LEU A 275 -17.20 -11.76 10.73
C LEU A 275 -15.92 -10.98 10.40
N ASN A 276 -15.53 -10.86 9.12
CA ASN A 276 -14.21 -10.34 8.73
C ASN A 276 -14.29 -9.14 7.77
N LYS A 277 -14.97 -8.07 8.17
CA LYS A 277 -15.00 -6.83 7.38
C LYS A 277 -13.78 -5.97 7.72
N PRO A 278 -13.05 -5.45 6.71
CA PRO A 278 -12.04 -4.45 6.96
C PRO A 278 -12.70 -3.22 7.59
N VAL A 279 -11.97 -2.55 8.47
CA VAL A 279 -12.46 -1.35 9.18
C VAL A 279 -11.52 -0.18 8.91
N LEU A 280 -12.09 1.02 8.85
CA LEU A 280 -11.34 2.26 8.62
C LEU A 280 -11.86 3.33 9.56
N TYR A 281 -10.93 4.03 10.21
CA TYR A 281 -11.21 5.14 11.09
C TYR A 281 -10.43 6.37 10.63
N ASP A 282 -11.15 7.47 10.46
CA ASP A 282 -10.56 8.79 10.26
C ASP A 282 -10.56 9.51 11.61
N CYS A 283 -9.40 9.98 12.04
CA CYS A 283 -9.24 10.76 13.25
C CYS A 283 -8.64 12.13 12.94
N TRP A 284 -9.14 13.17 13.59
CA TRP A 284 -8.70 14.55 13.38
C TRP A 284 -8.74 15.37 14.67
N MET A 285 -8.12 16.54 14.64
CA MET A 285 -8.20 17.51 15.72
C MET A 285 -9.35 18.50 15.49
N GLU A 286 -10.23 18.62 16.46
CA GLU A 286 -11.29 19.63 16.51
C GLU A 286 -11.21 20.34 17.86
N GLU A 287 -11.00 21.67 17.85
CA GLU A 287 -10.92 22.48 19.09
C GLU A 287 -9.93 21.94 20.15
N ASN A 288 -8.81 21.37 19.72
CA ASN A 288 -7.80 20.68 20.54
C ASN A 288 -8.23 19.34 21.17
N ILE A 289 -9.38 18.81 20.78
CA ILE A 289 -9.86 17.48 21.15
C ILE A 289 -9.64 16.54 19.96
N VAL A 290 -9.22 15.30 20.25
CA VAL A 290 -9.17 14.25 19.22
C VAL A 290 -10.59 13.76 18.97
N LYS A 291 -10.99 13.74 17.70
CA LYS A 291 -12.20 13.10 17.22
C LYS A 291 -11.80 11.96 16.31
N CYS A 292 -12.58 10.88 16.35
CA CYS A 292 -12.52 9.83 15.34
C CYS A 292 -13.92 9.58 14.80
N ARG A 293 -14.01 9.02 13.61
CA ARG A 293 -15.23 8.42 13.10
C ARG A 293 -14.85 7.14 12.38
N ASP A 294 -15.71 6.15 12.49
CA ASP A 294 -15.66 5.09 11.49
C ASP A 294 -16.06 5.68 10.14
N ARG A 295 -15.38 5.23 9.11
CA ARG A 295 -15.93 5.33 7.76
C ARG A 295 -16.70 4.04 7.56
N HIS A 296 -17.96 4.04 8.01
CA HIS A 296 -18.90 3.04 7.51
C HIS A 296 -18.99 3.27 6.00
N CYS A 297 -18.37 2.41 5.21
CA CYS A 297 -18.57 2.35 3.77
C CYS A 297 -19.96 1.72 3.51
N ASP A 298 -21.01 2.34 4.05
CA ASP A 298 -22.41 1.99 3.80
C ASP A 298 -22.80 2.63 2.47
N GLY A 299 -22.37 2.02 1.37
CA GLY A 299 -22.67 2.50 0.03
C GLY A 299 -21.41 2.73 -0.79
N PHE A 300 -21.40 2.10 -1.96
CA PHE A 300 -20.43 2.31 -3.02
C PHE A 300 -20.68 3.68 -3.65
N ASP A 301 -20.17 4.75 -3.04
CA ASP A 301 -20.03 6.02 -3.75
C ASP A 301 -18.68 5.99 -4.48
N ASP A 302 -18.77 5.82 -5.80
CA ASP A 302 -17.66 5.87 -6.75
C ASP A 302 -16.89 7.22 -6.71
N ASP A 303 -17.42 8.23 -6.03
CA ASP A 303 -16.91 9.61 -6.01
C ASP A 303 -15.79 9.88 -4.99
N LEU A 304 -15.41 8.92 -4.14
CA LEU A 304 -14.45 9.16 -3.05
C LEU A 304 -12.97 8.97 -3.40
N PHE A 305 -12.63 8.59 -4.63
CA PHE A 305 -11.24 8.33 -5.05
C PHE A 305 -10.91 8.78 -6.48
N LEU A 306 -11.54 9.87 -6.94
CA LEU A 306 -11.10 10.63 -8.12
C LEU A 306 -10.24 11.83 -7.68
#